data_AF-A0A7S1S0K7-F1
#
_entry.id   AF-A0A7S1S0K7-F1
#
_cell.length_a   1.000
_cell.length_b   1.000
_cell.length_c   1.000
_cell.angle_alpha   90.00
_cell.angle_beta   90.00
_cell.angle_gamma   90.00
#
_symmetry.space_group_name_H-M   'P 1'
#
loop_
_entity.id
_entity.type
_entity.pdbx_description
1 polymer ?
#
loop_
_entity_poly.entity_id
_entity_poly.type
_entity_poly.pdbx_seq_one_letter_code
_entity_poly.pdbx_strand_id
1 'polypeptide(L)'
;MPGRLSTGALVVALDFDAEAERMQYEKVSGEGPQSGWVSTSFKGKELLVLVDEDVSTEDASTDEHASTEGTSVMDPAEREELAMQVYCLRFGEATEEEVESSKVPLQEEANESVEEVICPEIEQAEVASLDLESAEDMAQIVLRELKQKEEERKQKVAEEKQATREEYDIGWKAERIPRNDSIAERLSCDLPQGMCCLVFNEESNSVNVASTIEPSAAINLEYLSTALEVRRRENREPLFSLDPVDAGSEFYDPKRSMQVKRFEPAWLAGTSVGEVLFQSDYHLKELSMGEYEQPVVGMKSCHEFSNTEGPEWSAREWFVVRKAEVQMSGDNVLMPSVKMGVEAREQIIGENGLEDVRTTKPNHPLVKYAEMFTHNFDLIAERKSVVFHLRELAKASVMAKFLIESGVELDEAWFNMAAEETEACCLEIPQLWNDRSQTQIRVQDGRIADDNFGTTGHSLYGGVQFGLDKFQLSG
;
A
#
# COMPACT_ATOMS: atom_id res chain seq x y z
N MET A 1 22.07 21.79 -26.15
CA MET A 1 22.10 20.31 -26.26
C MET A 1 20.88 19.89 -27.07
N PRO A 2 20.96 18.90 -27.98
CA PRO A 2 19.76 18.36 -28.60
C PRO A 2 18.79 17.88 -27.51
N GLY A 3 17.50 18.20 -27.66
CA GLY A 3 16.46 17.82 -26.71
C GLY A 3 16.38 16.30 -26.55
N ARG A 4 16.00 15.83 -25.35
CA ARG A 4 15.75 14.41 -25.09
C ARG A 4 14.27 14.12 -25.37
N LEU A 5 13.97 12.89 -25.80
CA LEU A 5 12.60 12.39 -25.86
C LEU A 5 12.09 12.19 -24.43
N SER A 6 10.90 12.71 -24.12
CA SER A 6 10.29 12.55 -22.79
C SER A 6 9.64 11.16 -22.66
N THR A 7 9.61 10.62 -21.44
CA THR A 7 8.91 9.35 -21.15
C THR A 7 7.43 9.48 -21.51
N GLY A 8 6.88 8.47 -22.20
CA GLY A 8 5.48 8.47 -22.66
C GLY A 8 5.26 9.10 -24.04
N ALA A 9 6.30 9.63 -24.70
CA ALA A 9 6.18 10.06 -26.09
C ALA A 9 5.92 8.87 -27.03
N LEU A 10 4.90 9.00 -27.89
CA LEU A 10 4.60 8.01 -28.91
C LEU A 10 5.46 8.29 -30.14
N VAL A 11 6.16 7.28 -30.63
CA VAL A 11 7.06 7.41 -31.78
C VAL A 11 6.87 6.24 -32.75
N VAL A 12 7.09 6.51 -34.04
CA VAL A 12 7.12 5.49 -35.09
C VAL A 12 8.57 5.15 -35.38
N ALA A 13 8.86 3.84 -35.47
CA ALA A 13 10.16 3.33 -35.87
C ALA A 13 10.38 3.54 -37.38
N LEU A 14 11.45 4.24 -37.74
CA LEU A 14 11.84 4.46 -39.13
C LEU A 14 12.93 3.49 -39.59
N ASP A 15 13.90 3.22 -38.72
CA ASP A 15 15.02 2.31 -38.98
C ASP A 15 15.54 1.71 -37.67
N PHE A 16 16.20 0.56 -37.74
CA PHE A 16 16.75 -0.12 -36.58
C PHE A 16 18.19 -0.61 -36.83
N ASP A 17 19.13 -0.08 -36.05
CA ASP A 17 20.52 -0.51 -36.04
C ASP A 17 20.71 -1.58 -34.95
N ALA A 18 20.76 -2.83 -35.39
CA ALA A 18 20.92 -4.00 -34.52
C ALA A 18 22.31 -4.07 -33.87
N GLU A 19 23.36 -3.50 -34.48
CA GLU A 19 24.71 -3.51 -33.88
C GLU A 19 24.82 -2.48 -32.76
N ALA A 20 24.16 -1.33 -32.90
CA ALA A 20 24.17 -0.26 -31.90
C ALA A 20 23.04 -0.35 -30.86
N GLU A 21 22.06 -1.26 -31.05
CA GLU A 21 20.81 -1.31 -30.29
C GLU A 21 20.10 0.05 -30.24
N ARG A 22 19.99 0.72 -31.40
CA ARG A 22 19.34 2.03 -31.52
C ARG A 22 18.29 2.02 -32.63
N MET A 23 17.21 2.72 -32.38
CA MET A 23 16.10 2.91 -33.32
C MET A 23 16.06 4.37 -33.76
N GLN A 24 16.01 4.59 -35.07
CA GLN A 24 15.65 5.88 -35.64
C GLN A 24 14.14 6.05 -35.53
N TYR A 25 13.69 7.18 -35.01
CA TYR A 25 12.27 7.43 -34.77
C TYR A 25 11.81 8.76 -35.35
N GLU A 26 10.50 8.84 -35.59
CA GLU A 26 9.75 10.08 -35.78
C GLU A 26 8.66 10.17 -34.71
N LYS A 27 8.57 11.33 -34.05
CA LYS A 27 7.65 11.55 -32.94
C LYS A 27 6.23 11.78 -33.48
N VAL A 28 5.29 10.97 -32.99
CA VAL A 28 3.85 11.11 -33.27
C VAL A 28 3.21 12.07 -32.27
N SER A 29 3.46 11.87 -30.97
CA SER A 29 2.91 12.70 -29.89
C SER A 29 3.88 12.81 -28.70
N GLY A 30 3.61 13.76 -27.79
CA GLY A 30 4.42 14.01 -26.58
C GLY A 30 5.56 15.02 -26.76
N GLU A 31 6.40 15.14 -25.72
CA GLU A 31 7.51 16.10 -25.67
C GLU A 31 8.83 15.49 -26.15
N GLY A 32 9.67 16.32 -26.79
CA GLY A 32 10.97 15.92 -27.33
C GLY A 32 11.18 16.31 -28.78
N PRO A 33 12.37 16.01 -29.35
CA PRO A 33 12.69 16.35 -30.73
C PRO A 33 11.81 15.56 -31.71
N GLN A 34 11.53 16.16 -32.88
CA GLN A 34 10.62 15.59 -33.87
C GLN A 34 11.12 14.26 -34.46
N SER A 35 12.44 14.09 -34.52
CA SER A 35 13.07 12.85 -34.95
C SER A 35 14.45 12.70 -34.32
N GLY A 36 14.95 11.47 -34.29
CA GLY A 36 16.27 11.18 -33.74
C GLY A 36 16.58 9.70 -33.63
N TRP A 37 17.68 9.38 -32.94
CA TRP A 37 18.09 8.02 -32.62
C TRP A 37 18.00 7.79 -31.11
N VAL A 38 17.21 6.81 -30.69
CA VAL A 38 17.04 6.41 -29.29
C VAL A 38 17.54 4.98 -29.08
N SER A 39 18.11 4.68 -27.92
CA SER A 39 18.46 3.30 -27.57
C SER A 39 17.19 2.52 -27.24
N THR A 40 17.07 1.29 -27.72
CA THR A 40 15.92 0.42 -27.41
C THR A 40 16.05 -0.21 -26.02
N SER A 41 17.28 -0.34 -25.51
CA SER A 41 17.57 -0.85 -24.16
C SER A 41 18.65 -0.03 -23.46
N PHE A 42 18.67 -0.04 -22.13
CA PHE A 42 19.79 0.43 -21.32
C PHE A 42 19.95 -0.41 -20.05
N LYS A 43 21.12 -1.03 -19.87
CA LYS A 43 21.41 -1.94 -18.75
C LYS A 43 20.38 -3.07 -18.60
N GLY A 44 19.93 -3.63 -19.72
CA GLY A 44 18.94 -4.72 -19.75
C GLY A 44 17.50 -4.29 -19.46
N LYS A 45 17.21 -2.98 -19.33
CA LYS A 45 15.85 -2.45 -19.30
C LYS A 45 15.47 -1.94 -20.68
N GLU A 46 14.33 -2.37 -21.20
CA GLU A 46 13.75 -1.82 -22.42
C GLU A 46 13.31 -0.37 -22.19
N LEU A 47 13.61 0.51 -23.14
CA LEU A 47 13.27 1.93 -23.10
C LEU A 47 12.09 2.27 -24.03
N LEU A 48 11.72 1.36 -24.92
CA LEU A 48 10.61 1.47 -25.85
C LEU A 48 9.77 0.20 -25.77
N VAL A 49 8.46 0.36 -25.76
CA VAL A 49 7.48 -0.73 -25.74
C VAL A 49 6.66 -0.63 -27.01
N LEU A 50 6.43 -1.75 -27.69
CA LEU A 50 5.54 -1.80 -28.85
C LEU A 50 4.09 -1.58 -28.40
N VAL A 51 3.39 -0.68 -29.08
CA VAL A 51 1.97 -0.44 -28.88
C VAL A 51 1.24 -1.04 -30.08
N ASP A 52 0.22 -1.86 -29.82
CA ASP A 52 -0.58 -2.47 -30.89
C ASP A 52 -1.35 -1.39 -31.68
N GLU A 53 -1.43 -1.55 -33.01
CA GLU A 53 -1.99 -0.55 -33.95
C GLU A 53 -3.48 -0.23 -33.73
N ASP A 54 -4.17 -0.94 -32.83
CA ASP A 54 -5.60 -0.78 -32.57
C ASP A 54 -5.95 0.41 -31.62
N VAL A 55 -4.95 1.18 -31.17
CA VAL A 55 -5.19 2.45 -30.46
C VAL A 55 -5.41 3.57 -31.48
N SER A 56 -6.66 3.70 -31.94
CA SER A 56 -7.08 4.69 -32.93
C SER A 56 -6.75 6.12 -32.50
N THR A 57 -6.07 6.87 -33.38
CA THR A 57 -5.64 8.27 -33.25
C THR A 57 -6.78 9.29 -33.36
N GLU A 58 -8.01 8.94 -32.94
CA GLU A 58 -9.20 9.77 -33.17
C GLU A 58 -9.32 10.99 -32.22
N ASP A 59 -8.50 11.10 -31.18
CA ASP A 59 -8.59 12.23 -30.23
C ASP A 59 -7.58 13.37 -30.44
N ALA A 60 -6.83 13.39 -31.56
CA ALA A 60 -5.73 14.33 -31.76
C ALA A 60 -5.90 15.34 -32.92
N SER A 61 -7.13 15.67 -33.36
CA SER A 61 -7.30 16.70 -34.41
C SER A 61 -8.52 17.62 -34.25
N THR A 62 -8.37 18.64 -33.42
CA THR A 62 -9.01 19.96 -33.64
C THR A 62 -8.08 21.05 -33.12
N ASP A 63 -7.33 21.69 -34.02
CA ASP A 63 -7.11 23.15 -33.97
C ASP A 63 -6.22 23.63 -35.13
N GLU A 64 -6.85 23.93 -36.26
CA GLU A 64 -6.33 24.91 -37.22
C GLU A 64 -7.48 25.82 -37.66
N HIS A 65 -7.74 26.87 -36.87
CA HIS A 65 -8.01 28.25 -37.34
C HIS A 65 -8.57 29.11 -36.20
N ALA A 66 -7.81 30.14 -35.80
CA ALA A 66 -8.22 31.53 -35.60
C ALA A 66 -7.72 32.19 -34.30
N SER A 67 -7.10 33.36 -34.51
CA SER A 67 -7.09 34.54 -33.65
C SER A 67 -6.53 34.44 -32.24
N THR A 68 -5.33 35.00 -32.11
CA THR A 68 -4.94 35.97 -31.09
C THR A 68 -6.13 36.74 -30.48
N GLU A 69 -6.46 36.43 -29.23
CA GLU A 69 -7.09 37.26 -28.18
C GLU A 69 -8.00 36.39 -27.31
N GLY A 70 -7.58 36.15 -26.06
CA GLY A 70 -8.41 35.47 -25.06
C GLY A 70 -7.63 34.46 -24.24
N THR A 71 -6.73 34.93 -23.38
CA THR A 71 -6.31 34.11 -22.23
C THR A 71 -7.54 33.98 -21.33
N SER A 72 -8.36 32.94 -21.53
CA SER A 72 -9.38 32.58 -20.56
C SER A 72 -8.66 32.23 -19.28
N VAL A 73 -8.79 33.09 -18.29
CA VAL A 73 -8.38 32.81 -16.92
C VAL A 73 -9.22 31.62 -16.49
N MET A 74 -8.65 30.42 -16.52
CA MET A 74 -9.26 29.26 -15.86
C MET A 74 -9.55 29.66 -14.42
N ASP A 75 -10.74 29.31 -13.94
CA ASP A 75 -11.11 29.53 -12.56
C ASP A 75 -10.07 28.83 -11.67
N PRO A 76 -9.47 29.52 -10.68
CA PRO A 76 -8.57 28.91 -9.72
C PRO A 76 -9.12 27.61 -9.10
N ALA A 77 -10.44 27.49 -8.95
CA ALA A 77 -11.10 26.26 -8.47
C ALA A 77 -10.98 25.08 -9.46
N GLU A 78 -11.14 25.32 -10.76
CA GLU A 78 -10.97 24.28 -11.80
C GLU A 78 -9.51 23.81 -11.90
N ARG A 79 -8.57 24.73 -11.64
CA ARG A 79 -7.13 24.41 -11.63
C ARG A 79 -6.72 23.58 -10.42
N GLU A 80 -7.39 23.78 -9.28
CA GLU A 80 -7.25 22.99 -8.06
C GLU A 80 -7.83 21.59 -8.25
N GLU A 81 -9.02 21.49 -8.84
CA GLU A 81 -9.62 20.20 -9.19
C GLU A 81 -8.72 19.44 -10.18
N LEU A 82 -8.13 20.10 -11.18
CA LEU A 82 -7.16 19.49 -12.08
C LEU A 82 -5.83 19.14 -11.43
N ALA A 83 -5.32 19.93 -10.48
CA ALA A 83 -4.07 19.60 -9.78
C ALA A 83 -4.27 18.44 -8.79
N MET A 84 -5.41 18.42 -8.09
CA MET A 84 -5.83 17.31 -7.25
C MET A 84 -6.17 16.08 -8.09
N GLN A 85 -6.85 16.22 -9.23
CA GLN A 85 -7.06 15.13 -10.18
C GLN A 85 -5.76 14.67 -10.79
N VAL A 86 -4.79 15.52 -11.14
CA VAL A 86 -3.48 15.08 -11.64
C VAL A 86 -2.69 14.41 -10.52
N TYR A 87 -2.80 14.86 -9.28
CA TYR A 87 -2.23 14.18 -8.12
C TYR A 87 -2.92 12.83 -7.87
N CYS A 88 -4.24 12.75 -7.93
CA CYS A 88 -5.02 11.51 -7.81
C CYS A 88 -4.92 10.59 -9.04
N LEU A 89 -4.72 11.09 -10.25
CA LEU A 89 -4.51 10.29 -11.47
C LEU A 89 -3.07 9.80 -11.51
N ARG A 90 -2.12 10.58 -10.97
CA ARG A 90 -0.71 10.20 -10.90
C ARG A 90 -0.40 9.29 -9.70
N PHE A 91 -1.17 9.37 -8.62
CA PHE A 91 -0.87 8.71 -7.34
C PHE A 91 -2.06 8.01 -6.67
N GLY A 92 -3.27 8.09 -7.23
CA GLY A 92 -4.54 7.73 -6.60
C GLY A 92 -5.48 6.89 -7.46
N GLU A 93 -5.08 6.41 -8.64
CA GLU A 93 -5.72 5.22 -9.20
C GLU A 93 -5.37 4.05 -8.27
N ALA A 94 -6.18 3.87 -7.22
CA ALA A 94 -6.66 2.52 -6.95
C ALA A 94 -7.25 2.07 -8.28
N THR A 95 -6.55 1.17 -8.98
CA THR A 95 -7.04 0.61 -10.23
C THR A 95 -8.49 0.17 -9.99
N GLU A 96 -9.45 0.88 -10.58
CA GLU A 96 -10.87 0.56 -10.54
C GLU A 96 -11.17 -0.81 -11.18
N GLU A 97 -10.14 -1.52 -11.66
CA GLU A 97 -10.21 -2.91 -12.11
C GLU A 97 -10.82 -3.89 -11.08
N GLU A 98 -10.96 -3.52 -9.81
CA GLU A 98 -11.64 -4.36 -8.81
C GLU A 98 -13.15 -4.06 -8.63
N VAL A 99 -13.69 -2.93 -9.10
CA VAL A 99 -15.12 -2.57 -8.88
C VAL A 99 -16.04 -3.02 -10.02
N GLU A 100 -15.51 -3.29 -11.22
CA GLU A 100 -16.37 -3.57 -12.40
C GLU A 100 -16.63 -5.06 -12.71
N SER A 101 -16.04 -6.03 -11.98
CA SER A 101 -16.26 -7.47 -12.28
C SER A 101 -17.47 -8.12 -11.59
N SER A 102 -18.16 -7.44 -10.66
CA SER A 102 -19.16 -8.06 -9.79
C SER A 102 -20.53 -7.36 -9.77
N LYS A 103 -21.07 -6.99 -10.94
CA LYS A 103 -22.52 -6.78 -11.08
C LYS A 103 -23.23 -8.12 -11.35
N VAL A 104 -23.28 -8.98 -10.34
CA VAL A 104 -24.19 -10.15 -10.33
C VAL A 104 -25.49 -9.73 -9.62
N PRO A 105 -26.69 -10.05 -10.15
CA PRO A 105 -27.93 -9.70 -9.48
C PRO A 105 -28.04 -10.43 -8.14
N LEU A 106 -28.22 -9.68 -7.06
CA LEU A 106 -28.57 -10.20 -5.72
C LEU A 106 -29.81 -11.11 -5.83
N GLN A 107 -29.59 -12.42 -5.69
CA GLN A 107 -30.65 -13.35 -5.32
C GLN A 107 -30.64 -13.49 -3.79
N GLU A 108 -31.78 -13.20 -3.17
CA GLU A 108 -32.04 -13.50 -1.77
C GLU A 108 -32.01 -15.02 -1.57
N GLU A 109 -30.98 -15.56 -0.91
CA GLU A 109 -31.04 -16.90 -0.33
C GLU A 109 -30.78 -16.90 1.16
N ALA A 110 -31.51 -17.80 1.82
CA ALA A 110 -31.68 -17.90 3.25
C ALA A 110 -30.44 -18.47 3.94
N ASN A 111 -30.18 -17.97 5.16
CA ASN A 111 -29.23 -18.54 6.10
C ASN A 111 -29.49 -20.04 6.34
N GLU A 112 -28.64 -20.89 5.77
CA GLU A 112 -28.51 -22.29 6.13
C GLU A 112 -27.18 -22.48 6.87
N SER A 113 -27.27 -23.03 8.07
CA SER A 113 -26.14 -23.29 8.97
C SER A 113 -25.13 -24.23 8.30
N VAL A 114 -23.86 -23.81 8.27
CA VAL A 114 -22.72 -24.60 7.77
C VAL A 114 -22.53 -25.85 8.63
N GLU A 115 -23.08 -26.97 8.17
CA GLU A 115 -22.63 -28.30 8.56
C GLU A 115 -21.31 -28.60 7.83
N GLU A 116 -20.39 -29.22 8.58
CA GLU A 116 -19.10 -29.73 8.13
C GLU A 116 -19.29 -30.56 6.85
N VAL A 117 -18.70 -30.12 5.73
CA VAL A 117 -18.72 -30.88 4.46
C VAL A 117 -17.82 -32.10 4.63
N ILE A 118 -18.38 -33.16 5.20
CA ILE A 118 -17.89 -34.50 5.04
C ILE A 118 -18.05 -34.81 3.55
N CYS A 119 -16.93 -35.01 2.85
CA CYS A 119 -16.95 -35.53 1.48
C CYS A 119 -17.91 -36.73 1.45
N PRO A 120 -19.05 -36.65 0.74
CA PRO A 120 -19.94 -37.79 0.66
C PRO A 120 -19.13 -38.93 0.07
N GLU A 121 -19.23 -40.11 0.71
CA GLU A 121 -18.85 -41.37 0.08
C GLU A 121 -19.37 -41.29 -1.35
N ILE A 122 -18.46 -41.37 -2.32
CA ILE A 122 -18.79 -41.42 -3.74
C ILE A 122 -19.64 -42.68 -3.92
N GLU A 123 -20.95 -42.54 -3.76
CA GLU A 123 -21.92 -43.55 -4.11
C GLU A 123 -21.67 -43.85 -5.59
N GLN A 124 -21.49 -45.15 -5.84
CA GLN A 124 -21.13 -45.72 -7.12
C GLN A 124 -22.18 -45.34 -8.17
N ALA A 125 -22.04 -44.17 -8.77
CA ALA A 125 -22.78 -43.80 -9.95
C ALA A 125 -22.46 -44.86 -11.01
N GLU A 126 -23.51 -45.53 -11.48
CA GLU A 126 -23.48 -46.48 -12.58
C GLU A 126 -22.68 -45.89 -13.75
N VAL A 127 -21.42 -46.29 -13.86
CA VAL A 127 -20.56 -46.00 -15.00
C VAL A 127 -21.11 -46.81 -16.16
N ALA A 128 -22.07 -46.21 -16.87
CA ALA A 128 -22.48 -46.65 -18.18
C ALA A 128 -21.20 -46.80 -19.02
N SER A 129 -21.05 -47.96 -19.65
CA SER A 129 -19.89 -48.38 -20.44
C SER A 129 -19.62 -47.42 -21.60
N LEU A 130 -18.98 -46.29 -21.31
CA LEU A 130 -18.26 -45.49 -22.28
C LEU A 130 -16.93 -46.21 -22.49
N ASP A 131 -16.67 -46.60 -23.74
CA ASP A 131 -15.35 -47.07 -24.16
C ASP A 131 -14.34 -46.03 -23.68
N LEU A 132 -13.53 -46.43 -22.69
CA LEU A 132 -12.53 -45.59 -22.04
C LEU A 132 -11.48 -45.16 -23.06
N GLU A 133 -11.77 -44.04 -23.72
CA GLU A 133 -10.78 -43.20 -24.37
C GLU A 133 -9.72 -42.84 -23.30
N SER A 134 -8.46 -43.13 -23.62
CA SER A 134 -7.19 -42.91 -22.89
C SER A 134 -7.23 -42.45 -21.42
N ALA A 135 -6.35 -43.02 -20.58
CA ALA A 135 -6.07 -42.49 -19.23
C ALA A 135 -5.70 -40.98 -19.22
N GLU A 136 -5.25 -40.47 -20.35
CA GLU A 136 -5.03 -39.04 -20.59
C GLU A 136 -6.32 -38.21 -20.53
N ASP A 137 -7.43 -38.68 -21.11
CA ASP A 137 -8.70 -37.96 -21.14
C ASP A 137 -9.31 -37.86 -19.73
N MET A 138 -9.20 -38.94 -18.95
CA MET A 138 -9.58 -38.94 -17.53
C MET A 138 -8.74 -37.93 -16.72
N ALA A 139 -7.43 -37.86 -16.96
CA ALA A 139 -6.57 -36.91 -16.29
C ALA A 139 -6.92 -35.45 -16.64
N GLN A 140 -7.29 -35.19 -17.91
CA GLN A 140 -7.73 -33.85 -18.35
C GLN A 140 -9.08 -33.44 -17.73
N ILE A 141 -10.04 -34.37 -17.61
CA ILE A 141 -11.33 -34.10 -16.96
C ILE A 141 -11.10 -33.77 -15.48
N VAL A 142 -10.34 -34.61 -14.75
CA VAL A 142 -10.00 -34.36 -13.34
C VAL A 142 -9.27 -33.03 -13.16
N LEU A 143 -8.32 -32.70 -14.04
CA LEU A 143 -7.61 -31.42 -13.97
C LEU A 143 -8.55 -30.23 -14.17
N ARG A 144 -9.54 -30.34 -15.07
CA ARG A 144 -10.54 -29.28 -15.30
C ARG A 144 -11.44 -29.10 -14.10
N GLU A 145 -11.93 -30.18 -13.51
CA GLU A 145 -12.75 -30.15 -12.30
C GLU A 145 -12.00 -29.55 -11.11
N LEU A 146 -10.72 -29.93 -10.92
CA LEU A 146 -9.88 -29.36 -9.87
C LEU A 146 -9.64 -27.86 -10.08
N LYS A 147 -9.40 -27.42 -11.32
CA LYS A 147 -9.27 -25.99 -11.64
C LYS A 147 -10.55 -25.22 -11.37
N GLN A 148 -11.70 -25.76 -11.73
CA GLN A 148 -12.99 -25.13 -11.49
C GLN A 148 -13.28 -25.01 -9.98
N LYS A 149 -13.10 -26.10 -9.22
CA LYS A 149 -13.27 -26.08 -7.76
C LYS A 149 -12.33 -25.10 -7.08
N GLU A 150 -11.08 -25.01 -7.55
CA GLU A 150 -10.11 -24.04 -7.03
C GLU A 150 -10.51 -22.59 -7.34
N GLU A 151 -11.07 -22.33 -8.53
CA GLU A 151 -11.58 -21.01 -8.88
C GLU A 151 -12.81 -20.62 -8.05
N GLU A 152 -13.77 -21.53 -7.89
CA GLU A 152 -14.94 -21.36 -7.02
C GLU A 152 -14.52 -21.09 -5.57
N ARG A 153 -13.51 -21.84 -5.07
CA ARG A 153 -12.94 -21.63 -3.73
C ARG A 153 -12.29 -20.25 -3.61
N LYS A 154 -11.49 -19.83 -4.60
CA LYS A 154 -10.86 -18.50 -4.61
C LYS A 154 -11.89 -17.38 -4.63
N GLN A 155 -12.92 -17.51 -5.45
CA GLN A 155 -14.00 -16.53 -5.53
C GLN A 155 -14.71 -16.42 -4.19
N LYS A 156 -15.09 -17.54 -3.56
CA LYS A 156 -15.73 -17.53 -2.24
C LYS A 156 -14.85 -16.86 -1.17
N VAL A 157 -13.55 -17.18 -1.15
CA VAL A 157 -12.60 -16.56 -0.21
C VAL A 157 -12.46 -15.06 -0.50
N ALA A 158 -12.46 -14.64 -1.76
CA ALA A 158 -12.42 -13.23 -2.14
C ALA A 158 -13.68 -12.48 -1.69
N GLU A 159 -14.86 -13.07 -1.85
CA GLU A 159 -16.14 -12.53 -1.38
C GLU A 159 -16.19 -12.42 0.15
N GLU A 160 -15.75 -13.44 0.88
CA GLU A 160 -15.65 -13.42 2.35
C GLU A 160 -14.68 -12.33 2.84
N LYS A 161 -13.52 -12.20 2.19
CA LYS A 161 -12.54 -11.15 2.49
C LYS A 161 -13.10 -9.76 2.18
N GLN A 162 -13.81 -9.60 1.06
CA GLN A 162 -14.44 -8.33 0.70
C GLN A 162 -15.50 -7.92 1.72
N ALA A 163 -16.39 -8.85 2.11
CA ALA A 163 -17.39 -8.62 3.14
C ALA A 163 -16.74 -8.23 4.49
N THR A 164 -15.64 -8.91 4.85
CA THR A 164 -14.85 -8.57 6.04
C THR A 164 -14.27 -7.15 5.94
N ARG A 165 -13.72 -6.77 4.78
CA ARG A 165 -13.17 -5.42 4.59
C ARG A 165 -14.24 -4.35 4.74
N GLU A 166 -15.43 -4.59 4.22
CA GLU A 166 -16.58 -3.68 4.37
C GLU A 166 -17.06 -3.59 5.82
N GLU A 167 -17.20 -4.73 6.52
CA GLU A 167 -17.67 -4.80 7.92
C GLU A 167 -16.72 -4.06 8.88
N TYR A 168 -15.41 -4.26 8.71
CA TYR A 168 -14.38 -3.72 9.61
C TYR A 168 -13.72 -2.43 9.10
N ASP A 169 -14.27 -1.89 8.00
CA ASP A 169 -13.86 -0.64 7.37
C ASP A 169 -12.37 -0.62 6.96
N ILE A 170 -11.92 -1.76 6.46
CA ILE A 170 -10.57 -2.02 5.98
C ILE A 170 -10.48 -1.63 4.50
N GLY A 171 -9.43 -0.92 4.15
CA GLY A 171 -9.23 -0.36 2.82
C GLY A 171 -8.97 1.14 2.93
N TRP A 172 -7.90 1.59 2.27
CA TRP A 172 -7.57 3.01 2.23
C TRP A 172 -8.50 3.73 1.26
N LYS A 173 -9.18 4.76 1.75
CA LYS A 173 -10.17 5.55 1.01
C LYS A 173 -9.66 6.98 0.84
N ALA A 174 -9.78 7.54 -0.35
CA ALA A 174 -9.25 8.87 -0.66
C ALA A 174 -9.90 9.98 0.19
N GLU A 175 -11.14 9.77 0.63
CA GLU A 175 -11.90 10.66 1.49
C GLU A 175 -11.28 10.79 2.90
N ARG A 176 -10.42 9.83 3.29
CA ARG A 176 -9.69 9.83 4.57
C ARG A 176 -8.41 10.65 4.53
N ILE A 177 -8.01 11.14 3.35
CA ILE A 177 -6.83 11.98 3.21
C ILE A 177 -7.16 13.34 3.85
N PRO A 178 -6.45 13.72 4.94
CA PRO A 178 -6.76 14.96 5.63
C PRO A 178 -6.40 16.15 4.75
N ARG A 179 -7.29 17.14 4.73
CA ARG A 179 -7.12 18.40 3.99
C ARG A 179 -6.59 19.49 4.91
N ASN A 180 -5.77 20.37 4.38
CA ASN A 180 -5.18 21.45 5.17
C ASN A 180 -6.18 22.59 5.46
N ASP A 181 -7.30 22.64 4.75
CA ASP A 181 -8.25 23.78 4.74
C ASP A 181 -8.77 24.11 6.15
N SER A 182 -9.35 23.12 6.84
CA SER A 182 -9.95 23.32 8.16
C SER A 182 -8.92 23.68 9.23
N ILE A 183 -7.68 23.19 9.07
CA ILE A 183 -6.59 23.43 10.03
C ILE A 183 -6.01 24.83 9.84
N ALA A 184 -5.82 25.23 8.59
CA ALA A 184 -5.31 26.55 8.27
C ALA A 184 -6.28 27.67 8.69
N GLU A 185 -7.59 27.47 8.53
CA GLU A 185 -8.61 28.40 9.02
C GLU A 185 -8.49 28.60 10.54
N ARG A 186 -8.33 27.51 11.32
CA ARG A 186 -8.15 27.58 12.78
C ARG A 186 -6.84 28.25 13.19
N LEU A 187 -5.77 28.02 12.43
CA LEU A 187 -4.49 28.67 12.62
C LEU A 187 -4.49 30.15 12.20
N SER A 188 -5.60 30.65 11.65
CA SER A 188 -5.69 32.01 11.11
C SER A 188 -4.59 32.31 10.08
N CYS A 189 -4.16 31.30 9.31
CA CYS A 189 -3.22 31.50 8.22
C CYS A 189 -3.95 31.64 6.89
N ASP A 190 -3.48 32.56 6.04
CA ASP A 190 -3.99 32.70 4.69
C ASP A 190 -3.69 31.42 3.94
N LEU A 191 -4.74 30.65 3.65
CA LEU A 191 -4.64 29.35 3.01
C LEU A 191 -3.92 29.47 1.67
N PRO A 192 -2.73 28.87 1.53
CA PRO A 192 -2.14 28.75 0.21
C PRO A 192 -2.94 27.70 -0.57
N GLN A 193 -3.37 28.04 -1.79
CA GLN A 193 -3.89 27.02 -2.71
C GLN A 193 -2.80 25.96 -2.94
N GLY A 194 -3.06 24.70 -2.56
CA GLY A 194 -2.16 23.56 -2.76
C GLY A 194 -1.33 23.15 -1.54
N MET A 195 -0.03 22.87 -1.76
CA MET A 195 0.87 22.39 -0.70
C MET A 195 1.33 23.54 0.21
N CYS A 196 1.53 23.23 1.49
CA CYS A 196 2.08 24.18 2.46
C CYS A 196 3.37 23.68 3.11
N CYS A 197 4.21 24.62 3.52
CA CYS A 197 5.43 24.38 4.29
C CYS A 197 5.46 25.25 5.56
N LEU A 198 6.46 25.03 6.41
CA LEU A 198 6.74 25.88 7.57
C LEU A 198 7.94 26.78 7.29
N VAL A 199 7.78 28.07 7.54
CA VAL A 199 8.86 29.07 7.49
C VAL A 199 9.23 29.44 8.92
N PHE A 200 10.49 29.20 9.29
CA PHE A 200 11.03 29.54 10.59
C PHE A 200 11.34 31.05 10.67
N ASN A 201 10.84 31.69 11.73
CA ASN A 201 11.14 33.07 12.04
C ASN A 201 12.18 33.12 13.16
N GLU A 202 13.42 33.43 12.80
CA GLU A 202 14.54 33.51 13.75
C GLU A 202 14.36 34.61 14.81
N GLU A 203 13.69 35.72 14.48
CA GLU A 203 13.54 36.86 15.39
C GLU A 203 12.56 36.57 16.53
N SER A 204 11.45 35.90 16.22
CA SER A 204 10.42 35.50 17.18
C SER A 204 10.57 34.07 17.69
N ASN A 205 11.53 33.30 17.16
CA ASN A 205 11.68 31.87 17.41
C ASN A 205 10.35 31.10 17.23
N SER A 206 9.61 31.43 16.17
CA SER A 206 8.29 30.85 15.86
C SER A 206 8.25 30.33 14.43
N VAL A 207 7.14 29.71 14.02
CA VAL A 207 6.93 29.28 12.62
C VAL A 207 5.67 29.89 12.04
N ASN A 208 5.72 30.17 10.73
CA ASN A 208 4.57 30.57 9.92
C ASN A 208 4.29 29.51 8.85
N VAL A 209 3.02 29.36 8.47
CA VAL A 209 2.63 28.53 7.33
C VAL A 209 2.74 29.34 6.05
N ALA A 210 3.30 28.76 4.98
CA ALA A 210 3.39 29.38 3.66
C ALA A 210 3.07 28.38 2.54
N SER A 211 2.71 28.87 1.35
CA SER A 211 2.58 28.05 0.14
C SER A 211 3.93 27.47 -0.27
N THR A 212 3.94 26.25 -0.78
CA THR A 212 5.11 25.68 -1.45
C THR A 212 4.71 24.95 -2.73
N ILE A 213 5.63 24.94 -3.70
CA ILE A 213 5.57 24.03 -4.86
C ILE A 213 6.56 22.88 -4.74
N GLU A 214 7.38 22.89 -3.69
CA GLU A 214 8.47 21.95 -3.45
C GLU A 214 7.95 20.80 -2.56
N PRO A 215 7.81 19.57 -3.09
CA PRO A 215 7.25 18.44 -2.34
C PRO A 215 8.11 18.01 -1.14
N SER A 216 9.41 18.29 -1.16
CA SER A 216 10.30 17.97 -0.03
C SER A 216 10.07 18.87 1.18
N ALA A 217 9.51 20.06 0.99
CA ALA A 217 9.14 21.00 2.05
C ALA A 217 7.67 20.87 2.48
N ALA A 218 6.86 20.13 1.72
CA ALA A 218 5.43 20.01 1.97
C ALA A 218 5.15 19.26 3.28
N ILE A 219 4.18 19.77 4.04
CA ILE A 219 3.70 19.18 5.28
C ILE A 219 2.18 19.19 5.29
N ASN A 220 1.59 18.07 5.71
CA ASN A 220 0.17 18.01 6.05
C ASN A 220 -0.03 18.58 7.47
N LEU A 221 -0.82 19.64 7.59
CA LEU A 221 -0.99 20.39 8.84
C LEU A 221 -1.76 19.59 9.89
N GLU A 222 -2.71 18.74 9.48
CA GLU A 222 -3.47 17.89 10.40
C GLU A 222 -2.58 16.81 11.03
N TYR A 223 -1.75 16.15 10.21
CA TYR A 223 -0.74 15.22 10.70
C TYR A 223 0.25 15.90 11.63
N LEU A 224 0.71 17.10 11.29
CA LEU A 224 1.63 17.86 12.13
C LEU A 224 1.00 18.25 13.47
N SER A 225 -0.22 18.80 13.45
CA SER A 225 -0.92 19.20 14.67
C SER A 225 -1.15 18.02 15.61
N THR A 226 -1.61 16.90 15.07
CA THR A 226 -1.84 15.68 15.86
C THR A 226 -0.51 15.14 16.42
N ALA A 227 0.56 15.12 15.63
CA ALA A 227 1.87 14.68 16.09
C ALA A 227 2.47 15.61 17.17
N LEU A 228 2.27 16.92 17.06
CA LEU A 228 2.63 17.90 18.09
C LEU A 228 1.88 17.63 19.39
N GLU A 229 0.57 17.36 19.30
CA GLU A 229 -0.25 17.06 20.47
C GLU A 229 0.17 15.76 21.18
N VAL A 230 0.41 14.68 20.43
CA VAL A 230 0.96 13.43 20.99
C VAL A 230 2.32 13.68 21.64
N ARG A 231 3.23 14.39 20.97
CA ARG A 231 4.56 14.66 21.52
C ARG A 231 4.50 15.54 22.77
N ARG A 232 3.61 16.53 22.82
CA ARG A 232 3.41 17.38 24.00
C ARG A 232 2.89 16.61 25.21
N ARG A 233 1.91 15.71 25.00
CA ARG A 233 1.24 14.97 26.08
C ARG A 233 2.03 13.73 26.53
N GLU A 234 2.55 12.97 25.56
CA GLU A 234 3.12 11.63 25.79
C GLU A 234 4.66 11.61 25.67
N ASN A 235 5.28 12.70 25.20
CA ASN A 235 6.72 12.77 24.93
C ASN A 235 7.23 11.67 23.98
N ARG A 236 6.42 11.32 22.97
CA ARG A 236 6.69 10.31 21.94
C ARG A 236 5.94 10.65 20.64
N GLU A 237 6.18 9.89 19.58
CA GLU A 237 5.39 9.93 18.35
C GLU A 237 4.07 9.13 18.46
N PRO A 238 3.12 9.35 17.52
CA PRO A 238 2.00 8.43 17.30
C PRO A 238 2.47 7.00 17.04
N LEU A 239 1.79 6.03 17.63
CA LEU A 239 2.08 4.60 17.45
C LEU A 239 0.79 3.82 17.29
N PHE A 240 0.92 2.73 16.54
CA PHE A 240 -0.14 1.78 16.32
C PHE A 240 0.39 0.35 16.38
N SER A 241 -0.41 -0.59 16.88
CA SER A 241 -0.18 -2.02 16.71
C SER A 241 -1.46 -2.82 16.50
N LEU A 242 -1.35 -3.89 15.71
CA LEU A 242 -2.30 -5.00 15.66
C LEU A 242 -1.76 -6.15 16.48
N ASP A 243 -2.42 -6.41 17.61
CA ASP A 243 -2.03 -7.45 18.55
C ASP A 243 -3.09 -8.56 18.62
N PRO A 244 -2.69 -9.82 18.82
CA PRO A 244 -3.65 -10.91 19.04
C PRO A 244 -4.47 -10.69 20.32
N VAL A 245 -5.77 -10.99 20.29
CA VAL A 245 -6.64 -10.97 21.49
C VAL A 245 -6.36 -12.18 22.37
N ASP A 246 -6.22 -13.38 21.78
CA ASP A 246 -6.18 -14.67 22.49
C ASP A 246 -4.85 -15.43 22.32
N ALA A 247 -3.72 -14.73 22.38
CA ALA A 247 -2.37 -15.24 22.08
C ALA A 247 -1.84 -16.42 22.93
N GLY A 248 -2.68 -17.06 23.73
CA GLY A 248 -2.30 -18.17 24.61
C GLY A 248 -3.45 -19.07 25.05
N SER A 249 -4.61 -19.01 24.39
CA SER A 249 -5.70 -19.94 24.71
C SER A 249 -5.40 -21.33 24.15
N GLU A 250 -5.68 -22.39 24.92
CA GLU A 250 -5.57 -23.80 24.45
C GLU A 250 -6.51 -24.09 23.26
N PHE A 251 -7.46 -23.19 22.98
CA PHE A 251 -8.45 -23.27 21.91
C PHE A 251 -8.19 -22.27 20.80
N TYR A 252 -6.93 -21.92 20.56
CA TYR A 252 -6.55 -21.02 19.47
C TYR A 252 -6.98 -21.61 18.12
N ASP A 253 -8.00 -21.00 17.52
CA ASP A 253 -8.45 -21.27 16.17
C ASP A 253 -8.03 -20.09 15.28
N PRO A 254 -7.06 -20.25 14.36
CA PRO A 254 -6.62 -19.21 13.46
C PRO A 254 -7.74 -18.57 12.63
N LYS A 255 -8.85 -19.30 12.40
CA LYS A 255 -9.99 -18.82 11.60
C LYS A 255 -10.96 -17.96 12.40
N ARG A 256 -10.89 -18.05 13.72
CA ARG A 256 -11.76 -17.30 14.66
C ARG A 256 -10.98 -16.35 15.55
N SER A 257 -9.66 -16.31 15.41
CA SER A 257 -8.81 -15.42 16.18
C SER A 257 -9.03 -13.97 15.74
N MET A 258 -9.15 -13.11 16.73
CA MET A 258 -9.29 -11.67 16.54
C MET A 258 -7.96 -10.97 16.85
N GLN A 259 -7.77 -9.83 16.23
CA GLN A 259 -6.71 -8.86 16.51
C GLN A 259 -7.33 -7.57 17.03
N VAL A 260 -6.66 -6.92 17.97
CA VAL A 260 -7.05 -5.63 18.52
C VAL A 260 -6.18 -4.51 17.94
N LYS A 261 -6.83 -3.45 17.46
CA LYS A 261 -6.25 -2.17 17.07
C LYS A 261 -5.84 -1.42 18.33
N ARG A 262 -4.54 -1.35 18.61
CA ARG A 262 -4.00 -0.58 19.73
C ARG A 262 -3.39 0.72 19.23
N PHE A 263 -3.97 1.81 19.68
CA PHE A 263 -3.48 3.15 19.41
C PHE A 263 -2.78 3.69 20.65
N GLU A 264 -1.63 4.32 20.46
CA GLU A 264 -0.91 4.98 21.55
C GLU A 264 -0.54 6.41 21.14
N PRO A 265 -1.24 7.42 21.70
CA PRO A 265 -2.32 7.32 22.70
C PRO A 265 -3.66 6.80 22.13
N ALA A 266 -4.52 6.30 23.02
CA ALA A 266 -5.78 5.64 22.63
C ALA A 266 -6.74 6.55 21.86
N TRP A 267 -6.70 7.87 22.10
CA TRP A 267 -7.54 8.86 21.43
C TRP A 267 -7.21 9.05 19.95
N LEU A 268 -6.10 8.47 19.43
CA LEU A 268 -5.86 8.46 17.99
C LEU A 268 -6.88 7.61 17.24
N ALA A 269 -7.58 6.69 17.91
CA ALA A 269 -8.67 5.93 17.31
C ALA A 269 -9.76 6.89 16.79
N GLY A 270 -10.16 6.73 15.52
CA GLY A 270 -11.15 7.62 14.90
C GLY A 270 -10.59 8.96 14.40
N THR A 271 -9.27 9.14 14.41
CA THR A 271 -8.60 10.30 13.76
C THR A 271 -7.99 9.90 12.42
N SER A 272 -7.72 10.86 11.54
CA SER A 272 -7.01 10.61 10.27
C SER A 272 -5.62 10.01 10.48
N VAL A 273 -4.95 10.35 11.59
CA VAL A 273 -3.66 9.78 12.00
C VAL A 273 -3.82 8.32 12.43
N GLY A 274 -4.78 8.00 13.30
CA GLY A 274 -5.04 6.61 13.66
C GLY A 274 -5.38 5.77 12.43
N GLU A 275 -6.18 6.34 11.53
CA GLU A 275 -6.63 5.67 10.32
C GLU A 275 -5.47 5.36 9.36
N VAL A 276 -4.59 6.32 9.05
CA VAL A 276 -3.42 6.03 8.21
C VAL A 276 -2.50 5.01 8.90
N LEU A 277 -2.29 5.09 10.21
CA LEU A 277 -1.45 4.13 10.93
C LEU A 277 -1.99 2.70 10.81
N PHE A 278 -3.30 2.51 10.99
CA PHE A 278 -3.95 1.22 10.87
C PHE A 278 -3.93 0.69 9.42
N GLN A 279 -4.40 1.49 8.47
CA GLN A 279 -4.55 1.04 7.09
C GLN A 279 -3.19 0.76 6.43
N SER A 280 -2.15 1.56 6.73
CA SER A 280 -0.81 1.27 6.21
C SER A 280 -0.29 -0.06 6.73
N ASP A 281 -0.43 -0.32 8.03
CA ASP A 281 0.01 -1.56 8.66
C ASP A 281 -0.76 -2.78 8.14
N TYR A 282 -2.08 -2.67 8.03
CA TYR A 282 -2.90 -3.74 7.46
C TYR A 282 -2.55 -4.02 5.99
N HIS A 283 -2.37 -2.96 5.19
CA HIS A 283 -1.98 -3.10 3.78
C HIS A 283 -0.60 -3.73 3.59
N LEU A 284 0.37 -3.41 4.46
CA LEU A 284 1.66 -4.08 4.49
C LEU A 284 1.50 -5.59 4.70
N LYS A 285 0.64 -5.99 5.64
CA LYS A 285 0.37 -7.40 5.92
C LYS A 285 -0.25 -8.11 4.73
N GLU A 286 -1.26 -7.51 4.09
CA GLU A 286 -1.87 -8.06 2.88
C GLU A 286 -0.84 -8.23 1.75
N LEU A 287 0.03 -7.24 1.54
CA LEU A 287 1.12 -7.35 0.56
C LEU A 287 2.11 -8.45 0.93
N SER A 288 2.56 -8.51 2.19
CA SER A 288 3.50 -9.53 2.65
C SER A 288 2.93 -10.95 2.49
N MET A 289 1.62 -11.10 2.70
CA MET A 289 0.86 -12.35 2.52
C MET A 289 0.41 -12.57 1.07
N GLY A 290 0.85 -11.76 0.10
CA GLY A 290 0.55 -11.97 -1.31
C GLY A 290 -0.96 -11.97 -1.62
N GLU A 291 -1.73 -11.18 -0.87
CA GLU A 291 -3.15 -10.90 -1.14
C GLU A 291 -3.31 -9.99 -2.36
N TYR A 292 -2.37 -9.07 -2.55
CA TYR A 292 -2.30 -8.23 -3.75
C TYR A 292 -1.04 -8.52 -4.54
N GLU A 293 -1.08 -8.11 -5.81
CA GLU A 293 0.12 -7.99 -6.63
C GLU A 293 1.12 -7.04 -5.97
N GLN A 294 2.40 -7.44 -6.01
CA GLN A 294 3.45 -6.64 -5.41
C GLN A 294 3.63 -5.34 -6.20
N PRO A 295 3.71 -4.18 -5.54
CA PRO A 295 3.88 -2.88 -6.19
C PRO A 295 5.19 -2.73 -6.95
N VAL A 296 6.12 -3.69 -6.88
CA VAL A 296 7.42 -3.65 -7.57
C VAL A 296 7.64 -4.96 -8.31
N VAL A 297 7.89 -4.86 -9.61
CA VAL A 297 8.15 -6.03 -10.47
C VAL A 297 9.32 -6.86 -9.92
N GLY A 298 9.08 -8.15 -9.70
CA GLY A 298 10.07 -9.08 -9.15
C GLY A 298 10.23 -9.04 -7.63
N MET A 299 9.50 -8.16 -6.93
CA MET A 299 9.34 -8.28 -5.50
C MET A 299 8.48 -9.50 -5.18
N LYS A 300 8.91 -10.28 -4.20
CA LYS A 300 8.25 -11.53 -3.79
C LYS A 300 7.51 -11.33 -2.49
N SER A 301 6.36 -11.99 -2.34
CA SER A 301 5.66 -12.11 -1.06
C SER A 301 6.41 -13.03 -0.07
N CYS A 302 6.03 -12.99 1.21
CA CYS A 302 6.51 -13.95 2.22
C CYS A 302 6.21 -15.39 1.82
N HIS A 303 5.06 -15.63 1.18
CA HIS A 303 4.69 -16.96 0.69
C HIS A 303 5.62 -17.48 -0.40
N GLU A 304 6.10 -16.62 -1.29
CA GLU A 304 7.07 -17.00 -2.32
C GLU A 304 8.48 -17.23 -1.74
N PHE A 305 8.77 -16.68 -0.56
CA PHE A 305 10.02 -16.93 0.16
C PHE A 305 9.98 -18.18 1.03
N SER A 306 8.82 -18.52 1.58
CA SER A 306 8.62 -19.79 2.27
C SER A 306 8.68 -20.92 1.25
N ASN A 307 9.60 -21.86 1.45
CA ASN A 307 9.47 -23.15 0.79
C ASN A 307 8.14 -23.77 1.26
N THR A 308 7.48 -24.48 0.37
CA THR A 308 6.13 -25.05 0.56
C THR A 308 6.05 -26.10 1.67
N GLU A 309 7.19 -26.51 2.22
CA GLU A 309 7.34 -27.44 3.35
C GLU A 309 8.00 -26.77 4.58
N GLY A 310 7.99 -25.43 4.64
CA GLY A 310 8.53 -24.68 5.76
C GLY A 310 7.70 -24.88 7.04
N PRO A 311 8.32 -24.82 8.23
CA PRO A 311 7.57 -24.86 9.48
C PRO A 311 6.63 -23.66 9.59
N GLU A 312 5.54 -23.84 10.32
CA GLU A 312 4.68 -22.74 10.77
C GLU A 312 5.50 -21.69 11.50
N TRP A 313 5.12 -20.42 11.34
CA TRP A 313 5.80 -19.30 11.96
C TRP A 313 4.80 -18.20 12.31
N SER A 314 5.12 -17.47 13.37
CA SER A 314 4.45 -16.25 13.78
C SER A 314 5.46 -15.12 13.76
N ALA A 315 5.05 -13.91 13.38
CA ALA A 315 5.96 -12.78 13.37
C ALA A 315 5.24 -11.42 13.38
N ARG A 316 6.01 -10.36 13.59
CA ARG A 316 5.58 -8.96 13.51
C ARG A 316 6.31 -8.21 12.42
N GLU A 317 5.60 -7.33 11.71
CA GLU A 317 6.21 -6.32 10.83
C GLU A 317 5.93 -4.91 11.36
N TRP A 318 6.95 -4.07 11.34
CA TRP A 318 6.87 -2.71 11.86
C TRP A 318 7.37 -1.71 10.83
N PHE A 319 6.55 -0.71 10.54
CA PHE A 319 7.06 0.49 9.88
C PHE A 319 7.92 1.29 10.85
N VAL A 320 9.13 1.66 10.39
CA VAL A 320 10.11 2.39 11.19
C VAL A 320 10.75 3.52 10.39
N VAL A 321 11.22 4.56 11.09
CA VAL A 321 12.11 5.57 10.50
C VAL A 321 13.55 5.13 10.69
N ARG A 322 14.30 4.99 9.60
CA ARG A 322 15.72 4.62 9.57
C ARG A 322 16.65 5.84 9.58
N LYS A 323 16.19 6.96 9.02
CA LYS A 323 16.88 8.26 9.07
C LYS A 323 15.84 9.37 9.19
N ALA A 324 16.10 10.37 10.01
CA ALA A 324 15.32 11.59 10.13
C ALA A 324 16.26 12.79 10.18
N GLU A 325 15.92 13.85 9.46
CA GLU A 325 16.61 15.14 9.50
C GLU A 325 15.62 16.27 9.18
N VAL A 326 15.87 17.46 9.73
CA VAL A 326 15.20 18.70 9.32
C VAL A 326 16.27 19.62 8.78
N GLN A 327 16.13 20.05 7.53
CA GLN A 327 17.02 21.02 6.91
C GLN A 327 16.31 22.38 6.88
N MET A 328 17.09 23.46 6.98
CA MET A 328 16.57 24.81 6.79
C MET A 328 17.14 25.36 5.48
N SER A 329 16.27 25.81 4.58
CA SER A 329 16.66 26.46 3.32
C SER A 329 17.15 27.90 3.56
N GLY A 330 17.64 28.56 2.50
CA GLY A 330 18.12 29.95 2.60
C GLY A 330 17.02 31.00 2.84
N ASP A 331 15.76 30.64 2.64
CA ASP A 331 14.55 31.42 2.96
C ASP A 331 13.86 30.92 4.23
N ASN A 332 14.59 30.20 5.09
CA ASN A 332 14.15 29.67 6.38
C ASN A 332 12.99 28.67 6.30
N VAL A 333 12.75 28.04 5.14
CA VAL A 333 11.78 26.95 5.03
C VAL A 333 12.35 25.70 5.69
N LEU A 334 11.58 25.09 6.58
CA LEU A 334 11.91 23.83 7.23
C LEU A 334 11.53 22.67 6.30
N MET A 335 12.51 21.85 5.95
CA MET A 335 12.40 20.72 5.03
C MET A 335 12.67 19.41 5.76
N PRO A 336 11.62 18.68 6.18
CA PRO A 336 11.78 17.38 6.83
C PRO A 336 12.12 16.30 5.80
N SER A 337 13.13 15.49 6.12
CA SER A 337 13.56 14.36 5.31
C SER A 337 13.57 13.10 6.16
N VAL A 338 12.91 12.05 5.65
CA VAL A 338 12.82 10.75 6.30
C VAL A 338 13.24 9.65 5.35
N LYS A 339 13.93 8.63 5.88
CA LYS A 339 14.06 7.33 5.23
C LYS A 339 13.27 6.33 6.03
N MET A 340 12.17 5.86 5.46
CA MET A 340 11.31 4.84 6.06
C MET A 340 11.85 3.44 5.75
N GLY A 341 11.35 2.46 6.48
CA GLY A 341 11.58 1.05 6.20
C GLY A 341 10.62 0.16 6.99
N VAL A 342 10.81 -1.15 6.83
CA VAL A 342 10.09 -2.18 7.57
C VAL A 342 11.10 -3.00 8.38
N GLU A 343 10.70 -3.42 9.59
CA GLU A 343 11.43 -4.35 10.44
C GLU A 343 10.56 -5.58 10.73
N ALA A 344 11.15 -6.78 10.62
CA ALA A 344 10.47 -8.03 10.93
C ALA A 344 11.03 -8.68 12.21
N ARG A 345 10.12 -9.19 13.05
CA ARG A 345 10.43 -9.87 14.31
C ARG A 345 9.74 -11.23 14.37
N GLU A 346 10.50 -12.32 14.35
CA GLU A 346 9.93 -13.67 14.56
C GLU A 346 9.38 -13.77 15.99
N GLN A 347 8.27 -14.47 16.15
CA GLN A 347 7.62 -14.68 17.44
C GLN A 347 7.61 -16.16 17.80
N ILE A 348 7.76 -16.43 19.09
CA ILE A 348 7.68 -17.76 19.70
C ILE A 348 6.67 -17.75 20.84
N ILE A 349 6.10 -18.92 21.15
CA ILE A 349 5.26 -19.09 22.34
C ILE A 349 6.17 -19.21 23.56
N GLY A 350 6.20 -18.15 24.37
CA GLY A 350 6.88 -18.10 25.66
C GLY A 350 5.94 -18.35 26.85
N GLU A 351 6.43 -18.11 28.06
CA GLU A 351 5.64 -18.30 29.30
C GLU A 351 4.42 -17.36 29.39
N ASN A 352 4.46 -16.22 28.69
CA ASN A 352 3.42 -15.18 28.70
C ASN A 352 2.66 -15.09 27.36
N GLY A 353 2.66 -16.16 26.56
CA GLY A 353 2.09 -16.16 25.21
C GLY A 353 3.11 -15.78 24.15
N LEU A 354 2.67 -15.17 23.04
CA LEU A 354 3.54 -14.81 21.93
C LEU A 354 4.54 -13.71 22.30
N GLU A 355 5.84 -14.00 22.19
CA GLU A 355 6.94 -13.06 22.43
C GLU A 355 7.88 -12.95 21.22
N ASP A 356 8.40 -11.75 20.96
CA ASP A 356 9.38 -11.52 19.91
C ASP A 356 10.73 -12.18 20.28
N VAL A 357 11.34 -12.89 19.34
CA VAL A 357 12.70 -13.40 19.52
C VAL A 357 13.70 -12.24 19.58
N ARG A 358 14.76 -12.38 20.39
CA ARG A 358 15.81 -11.34 20.51
C ARG A 358 16.52 -11.05 19.20
N THR A 359 16.64 -12.06 18.33
CA THR A 359 17.27 -11.93 17.02
C THR A 359 16.53 -12.81 16.03
N THR A 360 15.78 -12.18 15.13
CA THR A 360 15.11 -12.86 14.02
C THR A 360 16.15 -13.48 13.10
N LYS A 361 15.90 -14.70 12.63
CA LYS A 361 16.82 -15.37 11.71
C LYS A 361 16.88 -14.60 10.38
N PRO A 362 18.07 -14.31 9.82
CA PRO A 362 18.17 -13.58 8.54
C PRO A 362 17.50 -14.28 7.36
N ASN A 363 17.34 -15.61 7.42
CA ASN A 363 16.68 -16.38 6.37
C ASN A 363 15.16 -16.48 6.53
N HIS A 364 14.58 -15.87 7.57
CA HIS A 364 13.13 -15.86 7.80
C HIS A 364 12.41 -15.15 6.63
N PRO A 365 11.31 -15.71 6.09
CA PRO A 365 10.60 -15.12 4.94
C PRO A 365 10.28 -13.63 5.11
N LEU A 366 9.74 -13.23 6.26
CA LEU A 366 9.46 -11.81 6.54
C LEU A 366 10.69 -10.92 6.64
N VAL A 367 11.84 -11.44 7.09
CA VAL A 367 13.06 -10.60 7.11
C VAL A 367 13.45 -10.26 5.68
N LYS A 368 13.41 -11.24 4.77
CA LYS A 368 13.66 -11.01 3.35
C LYS A 368 12.63 -10.04 2.74
N TYR A 369 11.36 -10.22 3.08
CA TYR A 369 10.29 -9.32 2.64
C TYR A 369 10.50 -7.89 3.14
N ALA A 370 10.69 -7.70 4.43
CA ALA A 370 10.94 -6.41 5.06
C ALA A 370 12.20 -5.72 4.50
N GLU A 371 13.27 -6.47 4.19
CA GLU A 371 14.46 -5.95 3.51
C GLU A 371 14.15 -5.46 2.09
N MET A 372 13.40 -6.24 1.31
CA MET A 372 12.97 -5.83 -0.04
C MET A 372 12.01 -4.64 0.00
N PHE A 373 11.05 -4.62 0.92
CA PHE A 373 10.13 -3.51 1.11
C PHE A 373 10.90 -2.25 1.50
N THR A 374 11.83 -2.36 2.46
CA THR A 374 12.71 -1.24 2.86
C THR A 374 13.53 -0.71 1.69
N HIS A 375 14.12 -1.60 0.89
CA HIS A 375 14.90 -1.21 -0.28
C HIS A 375 14.07 -0.44 -1.31
N ASN A 376 12.80 -0.82 -1.48
CA ASN A 376 11.90 -0.23 -2.45
C ASN A 376 10.91 0.77 -1.86
N PHE A 377 11.07 1.18 -0.59
CA PHE A 377 10.04 1.89 0.15
C PHE A 377 9.54 3.12 -0.59
N ASP A 378 10.46 3.95 -1.12
CA ASP A 378 10.07 5.17 -1.83
C ASP A 378 9.23 4.87 -3.07
N LEU A 379 9.62 3.87 -3.87
CA LEU A 379 8.85 3.45 -5.05
C LEU A 379 7.48 2.89 -4.66
N ILE A 380 7.39 2.16 -3.55
CA ILE A 380 6.13 1.63 -3.02
C ILE A 380 5.24 2.77 -2.56
N ALA A 381 5.79 3.75 -1.84
CA ALA A 381 5.08 4.95 -1.42
C ALA A 381 4.53 5.72 -2.64
N GLU A 382 5.29 5.85 -3.73
CA GLU A 382 4.78 6.49 -4.96
C GLU A 382 3.62 5.70 -5.63
N ARG A 383 3.51 4.39 -5.39
CA ARG A 383 2.51 3.51 -6.03
C ARG A 383 1.32 3.16 -5.14
N LYS A 384 1.45 3.34 -3.83
CA LYS A 384 0.44 2.98 -2.82
C LYS A 384 0.22 4.18 -1.92
N SER A 385 -0.88 4.90 -2.17
CA SER A 385 -1.21 6.16 -1.48
C SER A 385 -1.22 6.02 0.05
N VAL A 386 -1.69 4.90 0.60
CA VAL A 386 -1.65 4.64 2.05
C VAL A 386 -0.22 4.63 2.62
N VAL A 387 0.77 4.14 1.85
CA VAL A 387 2.18 4.13 2.24
C VAL A 387 2.81 5.52 2.04
N PHE A 388 2.38 6.26 1.01
CA PHE A 388 2.71 7.68 0.85
C PHE A 388 2.30 8.49 2.07
N HIS A 389 1.03 8.39 2.50
CA HIS A 389 0.52 9.15 3.63
C HIS A 389 1.19 8.77 4.95
N LEU A 390 1.58 7.51 5.12
CA LEU A 390 2.42 7.11 6.26
C LEU A 390 3.78 7.83 6.27
N ARG A 391 4.42 7.98 5.11
CA ARG A 391 5.68 8.73 4.97
C ARG A 391 5.48 10.20 5.29
N GLU A 392 4.36 10.80 4.87
CA GLU A 392 4.03 12.19 5.19
C GLU A 392 3.72 12.39 6.69
N LEU A 393 3.04 11.44 7.32
CA LEU A 393 2.87 11.43 8.79
C LEU A 393 4.22 11.30 9.52
N ALA A 394 5.16 10.49 9.00
CA ALA A 394 6.48 10.38 9.57
C ALA A 394 7.27 11.70 9.47
N LYS A 395 7.20 12.40 8.33
CA LYS A 395 7.76 13.75 8.17
C LYS A 395 7.16 14.73 9.18
N ALA A 396 5.84 14.74 9.31
CA ALA A 396 5.12 15.57 10.27
C ALA A 396 5.56 15.27 11.72
N SER A 397 5.74 13.99 12.06
CA SER A 397 6.23 13.57 13.39
C SER A 397 7.69 14.01 13.65
N VAL A 398 8.54 13.95 12.64
CA VAL A 398 9.93 14.47 12.70
C VAL A 398 9.92 15.98 12.91
N MET A 399 9.06 16.70 12.19
CA MET A 399 8.89 18.14 12.36
C MET A 399 8.37 18.49 13.76
N ALA A 400 7.36 17.79 14.26
CA ALA A 400 6.83 17.98 15.61
C ALA A 400 7.91 17.83 16.68
N LYS A 401 8.74 16.78 16.58
CA LYS A 401 9.88 16.56 17.47
C LYS A 401 10.89 17.71 17.37
N PHE A 402 11.27 18.12 16.17
CA PHE A 402 12.21 19.24 15.96
C PHE A 402 11.71 20.55 16.58
N LEU A 403 10.44 20.91 16.36
CA LEU A 403 9.86 22.16 16.88
C LEU A 403 9.84 22.18 18.41
N ILE A 404 9.43 21.08 19.05
CA ILE A 404 9.38 20.97 20.51
C ILE A 404 10.79 20.94 21.12
N GLU A 405 11.71 20.14 20.56
CA GLU A 405 13.08 20.01 21.10
C GLU A 405 13.93 21.27 20.89
N SER A 406 13.66 22.03 19.83
CA SER A 406 14.32 23.32 19.58
C SER A 406 13.70 24.47 20.38
N GLY A 407 12.61 24.22 21.13
CA GLY A 407 11.92 25.24 21.91
C GLY A 407 11.26 26.32 21.05
N VAL A 408 10.79 25.96 19.85
CA VAL A 408 10.06 26.88 18.96
C VAL A 408 8.73 27.28 19.63
N GLU A 409 8.44 28.58 19.64
CA GLU A 409 7.20 29.12 20.16
C GLU A 409 6.05 28.79 19.20
N LEU A 410 5.11 27.97 19.68
CA LEU A 410 3.91 27.55 18.97
C LEU A 410 2.67 28.04 19.71
N ASP A 411 1.68 28.54 18.96
CA ASP A 411 0.38 28.89 19.51
C ASP A 411 -0.36 27.65 20.02
N GLU A 412 -1.19 27.80 21.06
CA GLU A 412 -2.00 26.71 21.63
C GLU A 412 -2.95 26.08 20.61
N ALA A 413 -3.33 26.81 19.56
CA ALA A 413 -4.10 26.27 18.45
C ALA A 413 -3.43 25.03 17.85
N TRP A 414 -2.09 25.00 17.70
CA TRP A 414 -1.34 23.86 17.13
C TRP A 414 -1.57 22.52 17.83
N PHE A 415 -1.98 22.54 19.10
CA PHE A 415 -2.10 21.34 19.92
C PHE A 415 -3.54 20.99 20.28
N ASN A 416 -4.52 21.70 19.72
CA ASN A 416 -5.95 21.48 19.97
C ASN A 416 -6.70 21.29 18.65
N MET A 417 -6.03 20.76 17.62
CA MET A 417 -6.64 20.51 16.31
C MET A 417 -6.70 19.05 15.89
N ALA A 418 -6.38 18.11 16.79
CA ALA A 418 -6.81 16.73 16.57
C ALA A 418 -8.28 16.76 16.16
N ALA A 419 -8.58 16.09 15.04
CA ALA A 419 -9.91 16.11 14.44
C ALA A 419 -10.98 15.82 15.50
N GLU A 420 -12.18 16.38 15.30
CA GLU A 420 -13.33 15.98 16.11
C GLU A 420 -13.39 14.45 16.09
N GLU A 421 -13.32 13.84 17.27
CA GLU A 421 -13.30 12.39 17.41
C GLU A 421 -14.50 11.82 16.65
N THR A 422 -14.25 11.21 15.50
CA THR A 422 -15.26 10.35 14.90
C THR A 422 -15.30 9.09 15.74
N GLU A 423 -16.51 8.56 15.97
CA GLU A 423 -16.66 7.33 16.73
C GLU A 423 -15.78 6.26 16.09
N ALA A 424 -14.76 5.81 16.83
CA ALA A 424 -13.79 4.88 16.31
C ALA A 424 -14.53 3.64 15.79
N CYS A 425 -14.17 3.20 14.58
CA CYS A 425 -14.67 1.93 14.05
C CYS A 425 -14.26 0.77 14.96
N CYS A 426 -14.76 -0.44 14.65
CA CYS A 426 -14.44 -1.67 15.37
C CYS A 426 -12.94 -1.76 15.74
N LEU A 427 -12.66 -1.78 17.05
CA LEU A 427 -11.29 -1.90 17.59
C LEU A 427 -10.77 -3.33 17.53
N GLU A 428 -11.63 -4.30 17.25
CA GLU A 428 -11.26 -5.68 17.00
C GLU A 428 -11.59 -6.03 15.56
N ILE A 429 -10.69 -6.76 14.91
CA ILE A 429 -10.82 -7.26 13.54
C ILE A 429 -10.44 -8.73 13.49
N PRO A 430 -10.95 -9.50 12.52
CA PRO A 430 -10.47 -10.84 12.29
C PRO A 430 -8.97 -10.82 11.97
N GLN A 431 -8.24 -11.81 12.47
CA GLN A 431 -6.85 -11.99 12.09
C GLN A 431 -6.74 -12.15 10.57
N LEU A 432 -5.81 -11.44 9.95
CA LEU A 432 -5.49 -11.67 8.55
C LEU A 432 -5.00 -13.11 8.40
N TRP A 433 -5.76 -13.93 7.70
CA TRP A 433 -5.41 -15.29 7.34
C TRP A 433 -5.32 -15.41 5.82
N ASN A 434 -4.27 -16.08 5.35
CA ASN A 434 -4.18 -16.52 3.97
C ASN A 434 -3.99 -18.04 3.94
N ASP A 435 -5.08 -18.77 3.79
CA ASP A 435 -5.04 -20.22 3.57
C ASP A 435 -4.63 -20.48 2.11
N ARG A 436 -3.35 -20.74 1.89
CA ARG A 436 -2.87 -21.33 0.63
C ARG A 436 -2.66 -22.83 0.81
N SER A 437 -3.64 -23.61 0.39
CA SER A 437 -3.48 -25.06 0.25
C SER A 437 -2.76 -25.38 -1.06
N GLN A 438 -1.56 -25.95 -0.98
CA GLN A 438 -0.93 -26.53 -2.17
C GLN A 438 -1.19 -28.03 -2.20
N THR A 439 -1.74 -28.51 -3.32
CA THR A 439 -1.94 -29.94 -3.56
C THR A 439 -0.79 -30.47 -4.40
N GLN A 440 -0.01 -31.42 -3.86
CA GLN A 440 0.92 -32.22 -4.66
C GLN A 440 0.22 -33.52 -5.06
N ILE A 441 -0.20 -33.64 -6.31
CA ILE A 441 -0.80 -34.87 -6.82
C ILE A 441 0.30 -35.90 -7.02
N ARG A 442 0.33 -36.96 -6.21
CA ARG A 442 1.19 -38.12 -6.42
C ARG A 442 0.37 -39.26 -7.03
N VAL A 443 0.75 -39.71 -8.22
CA VAL A 443 0.15 -40.88 -8.86
C VAL A 443 1.00 -42.11 -8.54
N GLN A 444 0.41 -43.10 -7.86
CA GLN A 444 1.03 -44.39 -7.59
C GLN A 444 0.11 -45.51 -8.10
N ASP A 445 0.64 -46.41 -8.92
CA ASP A 445 -0.09 -47.56 -9.50
C ASP A 445 -1.40 -47.19 -10.24
N GLY A 446 -1.40 -46.04 -10.92
CA GLY A 446 -2.57 -45.54 -11.66
C GLY A 446 -3.68 -44.99 -10.75
N ARG A 447 -3.41 -44.79 -9.46
CA ARG A 447 -4.30 -44.12 -8.51
C ARG A 447 -3.65 -42.85 -7.97
N ILE A 448 -4.46 -41.82 -7.72
CA ILE A 448 -4.02 -40.65 -6.98
C ILE A 448 -3.92 -41.10 -5.52
N ALA A 449 -2.73 -41.01 -4.94
CA ALA A 449 -2.55 -41.24 -3.51
C ALA A 449 -3.10 -40.03 -2.75
N ASP A 450 -4.04 -40.25 -1.83
CA ASP A 450 -4.48 -39.24 -0.86
C ASP A 450 -3.30 -38.94 0.06
N ASP A 451 -2.56 -37.87 -0.24
CA ASP A 451 -1.58 -37.31 0.70
C ASP A 451 -2.33 -36.33 1.64
N ASN A 452 -2.11 -36.48 2.94
CA ASN A 452 -2.67 -35.60 3.97
C ASN A 452 -2.36 -34.13 3.63
N PHE A 453 -3.39 -33.34 3.38
CA PHE A 453 -3.31 -31.91 3.14
C PHE A 453 -2.94 -31.20 4.45
N GLY A 454 -1.66 -30.91 4.64
CA GLY A 454 -1.22 -30.05 5.72
C GLY A 454 -1.51 -28.58 5.37
N THR A 455 -2.41 -27.93 6.10
CA THR A 455 -2.52 -26.46 6.09
C THR A 455 -1.45 -25.90 7.02
N THR A 456 -0.43 -25.24 6.47
CA THR A 456 0.55 -24.51 7.29
C THR A 456 -0.02 -23.15 7.67
N GLY A 457 -0.31 -22.94 8.96
CA GLY A 457 -0.73 -21.64 9.47
C GLY A 457 0.45 -20.67 9.61
N HIS A 458 0.30 -19.46 9.10
CA HIS A 458 1.23 -18.35 9.35
C HIS A 458 0.45 -17.19 9.97
N SER A 459 0.99 -16.62 11.06
CA SER A 459 0.35 -15.49 11.74
C SER A 459 1.22 -14.24 11.66
N LEU A 460 0.58 -13.12 11.33
CA LEU A 460 1.25 -11.84 11.14
C LEU A 460 0.60 -10.74 11.98
N TYR A 461 1.44 -10.08 12.77
CA TYR A 461 1.07 -8.97 13.65
C TYR A 461 2.02 -7.78 13.40
N GLY A 462 1.98 -6.75 14.25
CA GLY A 462 2.95 -5.66 14.17
C GLY A 462 2.27 -4.29 14.19
N GLY A 463 2.80 -3.32 13.47
CA GLY A 463 2.29 -1.96 13.56
C GLY A 463 3.16 -0.88 12.94
N VAL A 464 2.98 0.33 13.44
CA VAL A 464 3.80 1.49 13.11
C VAL A 464 4.49 2.00 14.36
N GLN A 465 5.82 2.02 14.33
CA GLN A 465 6.66 2.58 15.38
C GLN A 465 7.83 3.34 14.75
N PHE A 466 7.69 4.65 14.54
CA PHE A 466 8.73 5.42 13.86
C PHE A 466 10.09 5.35 14.58
N GLY A 467 10.10 5.29 15.91
CA GLY A 467 11.29 5.18 16.74
C GLY A 467 12.10 6.46 16.71
N LEU A 468 11.44 7.62 16.84
CA LEU A 468 12.09 8.92 16.66
C LEU A 468 13.03 9.32 17.79
N ASP A 469 12.89 8.71 18.97
CA ASP A 469 13.74 8.99 20.13
C ASP A 469 15.21 8.61 19.94
N LYS A 470 15.53 7.77 18.95
CA LYS A 470 16.92 7.43 18.60
C LYS A 470 17.63 8.53 17.78
N PHE A 471 16.90 9.55 17.32
CA PHE A 471 17.46 10.65 16.55
C PHE A 471 17.53 11.93 17.41
N GLN A 472 18.64 12.64 17.29
CA GLN A 472 18.78 14.01 17.78
C GLN A 472 18.53 14.94 16.60
N LEU A 473 17.45 15.72 16.65
CA LEU A 473 17.06 16.59 15.54
C LEU A 473 17.45 18.05 15.76
N SER A 474 17.70 18.46 17.01
CA SER A 474 18.30 19.75 17.34
C SER A 474 19.77 19.75 16.91
N GLY A 475 20.11 20.58 15.92
CA GLY A 475 21.48 20.79 15.43
C GLY A 475 22.32 21.69 16.34
#